data_AF-A0A938VTD2-F1
#
_entry.id   AF-A0A938VTD2-F1
#
_cell.length_a   1.000
_cell.length_b   1.000
_cell.length_c   1.000
_cell.angle_alpha   90.00
_cell.angle_beta   90.00
_cell.angle_gamma   90.00
#
_symmetry.space_group_name_H-M   'P 1'
#
loop_
_entity.id
_entity.type
_entity.pdbx_description
1 polymer ?
#
loop_
_entity_poly.entity_id
_entity_poly.type
_entity_poly.pdbx_seq_one_letter_code
_entity_poly.pdbx_strand_id
1 'polypeptide(L)'
;MFRSGPPRRIQPSLQKSEEPPPLPKKPAFSAPAWLPTSGLIGVAALLGLGLLFGLYFLLRGPTYSKNDDELRTPQVLQADYARWSSSLRQITQGAMASSAPAIPILSPPVQADLSTLGWWNRWRNLPPEGLARAVLARRLPPQIELIGLKPLRMLQNEDGVAVDYEIRLKAKEDMLLAPVVPVAIPTGISATHQRLLPRIVFAYDLPPGKVFDLAQARTVIPAGTTLEGGWTLRQAVLSSGTWMARSADLLPMTRIPALEAIFAREATTPPPALLRSRGELENGEAKRRAAAQSLDDRLAAIRADVKQYRQNLMAGIPAAMKNKGFGAGSGVPTAAGVGAVGGAATGAGIGAMAGGGDGAAIGAGAGALAGMLVGALVAHHEHEKKVEQEKAARRQAVAAVEREVSDHERRLMRELENELHQEATRQESTLARPSATP
;
A
#
# COMPACT_ATOMS: atom_id res chain seq x y z
N MET A 1 -10.89 4.72 70.46
CA MET A 1 -11.85 3.84 71.17
C MET A 1 -13.20 3.94 70.48
N PHE A 2 -13.59 2.98 69.65
CA PHE A 2 -14.98 2.65 69.33
C PHE A 2 -14.96 1.21 68.76
N ARG A 3 -15.40 0.24 69.56
CA ARG A 3 -15.58 -1.17 69.17
C ARG A 3 -16.99 -1.32 68.59
N SER A 4 -17.10 -1.59 67.30
CA SER A 4 -18.34 -2.04 66.66
C SER A 4 -18.40 -3.58 66.73
N GLY A 5 -19.39 -4.11 67.44
CA GLY A 5 -19.68 -5.53 67.51
C GLY A 5 -20.46 -6.03 66.27
N PRO A 6 -20.38 -7.34 65.94
CA PRO A 6 -21.08 -7.90 64.79
C PRO A 6 -22.58 -8.11 65.07
N PRO A 7 -23.44 -8.04 64.03
CA PRO A 7 -24.88 -8.22 64.18
C PRO A 7 -25.27 -9.69 64.45
N ARG A 8 -26.23 -9.87 65.35
CA ARG A 8 -26.87 -11.16 65.70
C ARG A 8 -27.54 -11.79 64.48
N ARG A 9 -27.15 -13.03 64.17
CA ARG A 9 -27.77 -13.91 63.19
C ARG A 9 -29.05 -14.51 63.81
N ILE A 10 -30.22 -14.10 63.32
CA ILE A 10 -31.51 -14.70 63.67
C ILE A 10 -31.62 -16.01 62.89
N GLN A 11 -31.69 -17.14 63.61
CA GLN A 11 -32.04 -18.45 63.04
C GLN A 11 -33.56 -18.48 62.76
N PRO A 12 -34.01 -18.77 61.55
CA PRO A 12 -35.40 -19.14 61.31
C PRO A 12 -35.65 -20.54 61.87
N SER A 13 -36.63 -20.64 62.75
CA SER A 13 -37.18 -21.89 63.26
C SER A 13 -37.66 -22.78 62.10
N LEU A 14 -37.11 -23.99 62.03
CA LEU A 14 -37.60 -25.10 61.20
C LEU A 14 -39.08 -25.37 61.52
N GLN A 15 -39.98 -24.88 60.67
CA GLN A 15 -41.36 -25.36 60.62
C GLN A 15 -41.35 -26.79 60.07
N LYS A 16 -41.83 -27.70 60.91
CA LYS A 16 -42.14 -29.10 60.60
C LYS A 16 -43.10 -29.14 59.41
N SER A 17 -42.63 -29.68 58.29
CA SER A 17 -43.41 -29.85 57.06
C SER A 17 -44.60 -30.76 57.33
N GLU A 18 -45.81 -30.21 57.23
CA GLU A 18 -47.03 -30.99 57.08
C GLU A 18 -47.00 -31.72 55.74
N GLU A 19 -47.33 -33.00 55.80
CA GLU A 19 -47.42 -33.92 54.68
C GLU A 19 -48.56 -33.48 53.75
N PRO A 20 -48.31 -33.26 52.44
CA PRO A 20 -49.35 -32.80 51.53
C PRO A 20 -50.44 -33.88 51.36
N PRO A 21 -51.73 -33.49 51.33
CA PRO A 21 -52.82 -34.44 51.15
C PRO A 21 -52.70 -35.18 49.81
N PRO A 22 -53.12 -36.45 49.75
CA PRO A 22 -53.03 -37.26 48.55
C PRO A 22 -53.78 -36.59 47.40
N LEU A 23 -53.08 -36.39 46.28
CA LEU A 23 -53.63 -35.84 45.05
C LEU A 23 -54.86 -36.64 44.60
N PRO A 24 -55.96 -35.97 44.21
CA PRO A 24 -57.13 -36.64 43.66
C PRO A 24 -56.72 -37.42 42.40
N LYS A 25 -57.05 -38.72 42.37
CA LYS A 25 -56.87 -39.58 41.21
C LYS A 25 -57.59 -38.94 40.02
N LYS A 26 -56.83 -38.43 39.06
CA LYS A 26 -57.37 -37.92 37.79
C LYS A 26 -58.22 -39.03 37.16
N PRO A 27 -59.47 -38.75 36.76
CA PRO A 27 -60.27 -39.72 36.03
C PRO A 27 -59.53 -40.11 34.76
N ALA A 28 -59.57 -41.40 34.42
CA ALA A 28 -59.02 -41.92 33.18
C ALA A 28 -59.59 -41.11 32.02
N PHE A 29 -58.71 -40.49 31.23
CA PHE A 29 -59.07 -39.69 30.07
C PHE A 29 -59.73 -40.61 29.04
N SER A 30 -61.06 -40.69 29.04
CA SER A 30 -61.82 -41.40 28.02
C SER A 30 -61.85 -40.54 26.76
N ALA A 31 -61.15 -40.97 25.72
CA ALA A 31 -61.19 -40.30 24.43
C ALA A 31 -62.64 -40.28 23.90
N PRO A 32 -63.12 -39.14 23.37
CA PRO A 32 -64.47 -39.04 22.85
C PRO A 32 -64.66 -39.95 21.61
N ALA A 33 -65.68 -40.81 21.66
CA ALA A 33 -65.91 -41.92 20.73
C ALA A 33 -66.32 -41.53 19.29
N TRP A 34 -66.26 -40.24 18.92
CA TRP A 34 -66.69 -39.74 17.62
C TRP A 34 -65.54 -39.33 16.69
N LEU A 35 -64.28 -39.54 17.09
CA LEU A 35 -63.12 -39.32 16.22
C LEU A 35 -62.85 -40.58 15.39
N PRO A 36 -63.13 -40.58 14.07
CA PRO A 36 -62.79 -41.71 13.22
C PRO A 36 -61.27 -41.93 13.23
N THR A 37 -60.84 -43.19 13.32
CA THR A 37 -59.42 -43.59 13.38
C THR A 37 -58.57 -43.05 12.22
N SER A 38 -59.19 -42.72 11.09
CA SER A 38 -58.57 -42.04 9.95
C SER A 38 -58.14 -40.60 10.25
N GLY A 39 -58.81 -39.89 11.15
CA GLY A 39 -58.45 -38.52 11.56
C GLY A 39 -57.17 -38.45 12.40
N LEU A 40 -56.91 -39.47 13.23
CA LEU A 40 -55.71 -39.51 14.08
C LEU A 40 -54.43 -39.72 13.27
N ILE A 41 -54.49 -40.51 12.19
CA ILE A 41 -53.35 -40.73 11.29
C ILE A 41 -52.98 -39.44 10.56
N GLY A 42 -53.98 -38.67 10.11
CA GLY A 42 -53.76 -37.37 9.46
C GLY A 42 -53.08 -36.34 10.38
N VAL A 43 -53.52 -36.26 11.64
CA VAL A 43 -52.92 -35.35 12.63
C VAL A 43 -51.48 -35.76 12.97
N ALA A 44 -51.21 -37.05 13.15
CA ALA A 44 -49.86 -37.54 13.42
C ALA A 44 -48.90 -37.28 12.24
N ALA A 45 -49.36 -37.46 11.00
CA ALA A 45 -48.57 -37.14 9.81
C ALA A 45 -48.26 -35.65 9.69
N LEU A 46 -49.23 -34.77 9.93
CA LEU A 46 -49.03 -33.32 9.92
C LEU A 46 -48.09 -32.86 11.04
N LEU A 47 -48.18 -33.43 12.24
CA LEU A 47 -47.25 -33.17 13.33
C LEU A 47 -45.84 -33.67 12.97
N GLY A 48 -45.71 -34.87 12.39
CA GLY A 48 -44.42 -35.40 11.94
C GLY A 48 -43.78 -34.53 10.87
N LEU A 49 -44.55 -34.07 9.90
CA LEU A 49 -44.07 -33.21 8.81
C LEU A 49 -43.73 -31.79 9.31
N GLY A 50 -44.52 -31.25 10.23
CA GLY A 50 -44.23 -29.99 10.92
C GLY A 50 -42.97 -30.07 11.79
N LEU A 51 -42.74 -31.20 12.46
CA LEU A 51 -41.54 -31.44 13.26
C LEU A 51 -40.31 -31.62 12.35
N LEU A 52 -40.42 -32.35 11.24
CA LEU A 52 -39.36 -32.46 10.23
C LEU A 52 -39.05 -31.11 9.56
N PHE A 53 -40.07 -30.31 9.24
CA PHE A 53 -39.88 -28.98 8.65
C PHE A 53 -39.25 -28.01 9.66
N GLY A 54 -39.72 -28.03 10.92
CA GLY A 54 -39.11 -27.29 12.02
C GLY A 54 -37.66 -27.71 12.25
N LEU A 55 -37.38 -29.01 12.25
CA LEU A 55 -36.04 -29.57 12.37
C LEU A 55 -35.15 -29.19 11.18
N TYR A 56 -35.69 -29.17 9.95
CA TYR A 56 -34.97 -28.72 8.77
C TYR A 56 -34.56 -27.26 8.86
N PHE A 57 -35.45 -26.36 9.29
CA PHE A 57 -35.10 -24.95 9.53
C PHE A 57 -34.13 -24.77 10.69
N LEU A 58 -34.26 -25.58 11.75
CA LEU A 58 -33.29 -25.66 12.85
C LEU A 58 -31.90 -26.12 12.38
N LEU A 59 -31.84 -27.07 11.46
CA LEU A 59 -30.61 -27.66 10.94
C LEU A 59 -29.94 -26.80 9.86
N ARG A 60 -30.70 -26.06 9.06
CA ARG A 60 -30.13 -25.27 7.96
C ARG A 60 -29.27 -24.10 8.45
N GLY A 61 -29.50 -23.66 9.69
CA GLY A 61 -28.80 -22.54 10.31
C GLY A 61 -29.02 -21.22 9.55
N PRO A 62 -28.79 -20.07 10.18
CA PRO A 62 -28.78 -18.82 9.45
C PRO A 62 -27.58 -18.80 8.50
N THR A 63 -27.80 -18.42 7.25
CA THR A 63 -26.72 -18.22 6.27
C THR A 63 -25.94 -16.96 6.65
N TYR A 64 -24.74 -16.81 6.09
CA TYR A 64 -23.94 -15.60 6.27
C TYR A 64 -23.38 -15.14 4.93
N SER A 65 -23.24 -13.83 4.78
CA SER A 65 -22.65 -13.20 3.61
C SER A 65 -21.13 -13.35 3.64
N LYS A 66 -20.56 -13.74 2.51
CA LYS A 66 -19.10 -13.76 2.29
C LYS A 66 -18.59 -12.44 1.70
N ASN A 67 -19.50 -11.57 1.27
CA ASN A 67 -19.18 -10.28 0.66
C ASN A 67 -18.69 -9.28 1.72
N ASP A 68 -18.13 -8.18 1.24
CA ASP A 68 -17.77 -7.04 2.07
C ASP A 68 -18.99 -6.11 2.26
N ASP A 69 -19.80 -6.41 3.28
CA ASP A 69 -21.01 -5.63 3.62
C ASP A 69 -20.76 -4.49 4.61
N GLU A 70 -19.48 -4.16 4.83
CA GLU A 70 -19.05 -3.21 5.85
C GLU A 70 -19.40 -1.76 5.46
N LEU A 71 -19.83 -0.98 6.44
CA LEU A 71 -20.17 0.43 6.27
C LEU A 71 -18.89 1.27 6.22
N ARG A 72 -18.56 1.78 5.04
CA ARG A 72 -17.40 2.65 4.81
C ARG A 72 -17.79 4.12 4.74
N THR A 73 -18.43 4.63 5.79
CA THR A 73 -18.69 6.07 5.89
C THR A 73 -17.39 6.82 6.20
N PRO A 74 -17.23 8.09 5.78
CA PRO A 74 -16.03 8.88 6.09
C PRO A 74 -15.71 8.94 7.60
N GLN A 75 -16.73 9.01 8.45
CA GLN A 75 -16.57 9.03 9.91
C GLN A 75 -16.02 7.70 10.43
N VAL A 76 -16.53 6.57 9.92
CA VAL A 76 -16.02 5.24 10.30
C VAL A 76 -14.58 5.07 9.83
N LEU A 77 -14.26 5.49 8.60
CA LEU A 77 -12.89 5.44 8.07
C LEU A 77 -11.93 6.29 8.90
N GLN A 78 -12.33 7.48 9.36
CA GLN A 78 -11.51 8.34 10.21
C GLN A 78 -11.28 7.71 11.59
N ALA A 79 -12.32 7.14 12.20
CA ALA A 79 -12.20 6.44 13.50
C ALA A 79 -11.34 5.18 13.40
N ASP A 80 -11.45 4.45 12.28
CA ASP A 80 -10.65 3.28 11.98
C ASP A 80 -9.20 3.65 11.71
N TYR A 81 -8.95 4.74 10.95
CA TYR A 81 -7.61 5.29 10.75
C TYR A 81 -6.94 5.66 12.07
N ALA A 82 -7.64 6.36 12.96
CA ALA A 82 -7.08 6.79 14.25
C ALA A 82 -6.66 5.59 15.11
N ARG A 83 -7.52 4.57 15.21
CA ARG A 83 -7.23 3.33 15.96
C ARG A 83 -6.09 2.55 15.32
N TRP A 84 -6.18 2.28 14.02
CA TRP A 84 -5.18 1.50 13.29
C TRP A 84 -3.80 2.18 13.30
N SER A 85 -3.71 3.47 12.96
CA SER A 85 -2.44 4.22 12.99
C SER A 85 -1.85 4.30 14.40
N SER A 86 -2.68 4.46 15.45
CA SER A 86 -2.19 4.45 16.83
C SER A 86 -1.55 3.10 17.20
N SER A 87 -2.15 1.98 16.77
CA SER A 87 -1.61 0.64 17.02
C SER A 87 -0.27 0.42 16.30
N LEU A 88 -0.13 0.88 15.04
CA LEU A 88 1.13 0.82 14.31
C LEU A 88 2.22 1.67 14.97
N ARG A 89 1.89 2.88 15.46
CA ARG A 89 2.84 3.73 16.18
C ARG A 89 3.29 3.09 17.47
N GLN A 90 2.40 2.44 18.22
CA GLN A 90 2.75 1.70 19.43
C GLN A 90 3.70 0.53 19.12
N ILE A 91 3.43 -0.25 18.07
CA ILE A 91 4.33 -1.32 17.61
C ILE A 91 5.68 -0.75 17.20
N THR A 92 5.69 0.38 16.50
CA THR A 92 6.92 1.07 16.07
C THR A 92 7.76 1.50 17.27
N GLN A 93 7.12 2.16 18.26
CA GLN A 93 7.79 2.58 19.48
C GLN A 93 8.33 1.38 20.27
N GLY A 94 7.54 0.32 20.40
CA GLY A 94 7.96 -0.93 21.02
C GLY A 94 9.16 -1.57 20.32
N ALA A 95 9.18 -1.58 18.98
CA ALA A 95 10.25 -2.14 18.16
C ALA A 95 11.53 -1.30 18.17
N MET A 96 11.41 -0.02 18.52
CA MET A 96 12.56 0.86 18.72
C MET A 96 13.15 0.74 20.14
N ALA A 97 12.30 0.59 21.15
CA ALA A 97 12.71 0.52 22.55
C ALA A 97 13.21 -0.88 22.97
N SER A 98 12.67 -1.94 22.36
CA SER A 98 12.96 -3.32 22.73
C SER A 98 14.00 -3.93 21.79
N SER A 99 15.03 -4.55 22.37
CA SER A 99 15.86 -5.54 21.67
C SER A 99 15.20 -6.93 21.63
N ALA A 100 14.14 -7.14 22.41
CA ALA A 100 13.41 -8.39 22.48
C ALA A 100 12.40 -8.51 21.32
N PRO A 101 12.29 -9.71 20.69
CA PRO A 101 11.50 -9.92 19.48
C PRO A 101 9.98 -10.02 19.69
N ALA A 102 9.48 -10.04 20.94
CA ALA A 102 8.07 -10.28 21.23
C ALA A 102 7.39 -9.02 21.76
N ILE A 103 6.84 -8.22 20.86
CA ILE A 103 5.96 -7.10 21.21
C ILE A 103 4.51 -7.62 21.16
N PRO A 104 3.66 -7.34 22.16
CA PRO A 104 2.24 -7.62 22.07
C PRO A 104 1.64 -6.76 20.95
N ILE A 105 1.43 -7.37 19.79
CA ILE A 105 0.90 -6.69 18.59
C ILE A 105 -0.63 -6.65 18.61
N LEU A 106 -1.27 -7.69 19.15
CA LEU A 106 -2.71 -7.75 19.27
C LEU A 106 -3.15 -7.13 20.60
N SER A 107 -4.32 -6.49 20.59
CA SER A 107 -4.96 -6.06 21.83
C SER A 107 -5.19 -7.25 22.75
N PRO A 108 -5.07 -7.10 24.07
CA PRO A 108 -5.39 -8.19 24.98
C PRO A 108 -6.86 -8.62 24.81
N PRO A 109 -7.18 -9.91 24.93
CA PRO A 109 -8.55 -10.37 24.87
C PRO A 109 -9.37 -9.75 26.00
N VAL A 110 -10.60 -9.34 25.69
CA VAL A 110 -11.57 -8.90 26.69
C VAL A 110 -11.85 -10.06 27.65
N GLN A 111 -12.08 -9.76 28.93
CA GLN A 111 -12.46 -10.79 29.91
C GLN A 111 -13.69 -11.56 29.40
N ALA A 112 -13.59 -12.89 29.39
CA ALA A 112 -14.66 -13.74 28.92
C ALA A 112 -15.90 -13.57 29.80
N ASP A 113 -17.03 -13.28 29.17
CA ASP A 113 -18.34 -13.25 29.83
C ASP A 113 -19.25 -14.28 29.17
N LEU A 114 -19.03 -15.53 29.58
CA LEU A 114 -19.76 -16.68 29.05
C LEU A 114 -21.27 -16.63 29.36
N SER A 115 -21.70 -15.78 30.30
CA SER A 115 -23.12 -15.62 30.61
C SER A 115 -23.89 -15.00 29.44
N THR A 116 -23.24 -14.07 28.70
CA THR A 116 -23.79 -13.49 27.46
C THR A 116 -23.90 -14.53 26.34
N LEU A 117 -23.07 -15.57 26.39
CA LEU A 117 -22.98 -16.67 25.43
C LEU A 117 -23.78 -17.91 25.85
N GLY A 118 -24.80 -17.76 26.70
CA GLY A 118 -25.70 -18.84 27.08
C GLY A 118 -26.23 -19.59 25.85
N TRP A 119 -26.48 -20.89 25.99
CA TRP A 119 -26.77 -21.77 24.84
C TRP A 119 -27.90 -21.27 23.93
N TRP A 120 -28.97 -20.71 24.51
CA TRP A 120 -30.09 -20.11 23.77
C TRP A 120 -29.67 -18.85 23.00
N ASN A 121 -28.90 -17.96 23.63
CA ASN A 121 -28.39 -16.74 23.00
C ASN A 121 -27.39 -17.07 21.88
N ARG A 122 -26.55 -18.08 22.11
CA ARG A 122 -25.61 -18.59 21.11
C ARG A 122 -26.32 -19.10 19.87
N TRP A 123 -27.45 -19.78 20.05
CA TRP A 123 -28.21 -20.33 18.93
C TRP A 123 -29.01 -19.24 18.17
N ARG A 124 -29.57 -18.24 18.86
CA ARG A 124 -30.42 -17.21 18.23
C ARG A 124 -29.67 -15.99 17.72
N ASN A 125 -28.75 -15.46 18.52
CA ASN A 125 -28.23 -14.11 18.36
C ASN A 125 -26.74 -14.08 18.00
N LEU A 126 -26.00 -15.17 18.23
CA LEU A 126 -24.59 -15.20 17.85
C LEU A 126 -24.47 -15.38 16.33
N PRO A 127 -23.77 -14.48 15.63
CA PRO A 127 -23.46 -14.67 14.22
C PRO A 127 -22.68 -15.97 14.00
N PRO A 128 -22.89 -16.68 12.88
CA PRO A 128 -22.12 -17.85 12.53
C PRO A 128 -20.62 -17.55 12.55
N GLU A 129 -19.82 -18.45 13.11
CA GLU A 129 -18.36 -18.30 13.16
C GLU A 129 -17.74 -18.08 11.76
N GLY A 130 -18.36 -18.68 10.73
CA GLY A 130 -17.98 -18.48 9.34
C GLY A 130 -18.03 -17.03 8.87
N LEU A 131 -18.92 -16.20 9.43
CA LEU A 131 -18.96 -14.76 9.15
C LEU A 131 -17.69 -14.07 9.67
N ALA A 132 -17.37 -14.27 10.94
CA ALA A 132 -16.19 -13.67 11.57
C ALA A 132 -14.89 -14.14 10.88
N ARG A 133 -14.79 -15.43 10.53
CA ARG A 133 -13.68 -15.97 9.73
C ARG A 133 -13.58 -15.31 8.36
N ALA A 134 -14.69 -15.12 7.66
CA ALA A 134 -14.71 -14.45 6.35
C ALA A 134 -14.25 -12.99 6.46
N VAL A 135 -14.72 -12.25 7.47
CA VAL A 135 -14.29 -10.86 7.74
C VAL A 135 -12.79 -10.79 8.03
N LEU A 136 -12.27 -11.66 8.91
CA LEU A 136 -10.85 -11.71 9.22
C LEU A 136 -10.01 -12.11 8.00
N ALA A 137 -10.45 -13.11 7.23
CA ALA A 137 -9.73 -13.57 6.04
C ALA A 137 -9.55 -12.47 4.98
N ARG A 138 -10.50 -11.55 4.83
CA ARG A 138 -10.37 -10.39 3.92
C ARG A 138 -9.37 -9.34 4.41
N ARG A 139 -9.16 -9.28 5.72
CA ARG A 139 -8.34 -8.25 6.39
C ARG A 139 -6.91 -8.71 6.64
N LEU A 140 -6.72 -10.00 6.88
CA LEU A 140 -5.41 -10.58 7.11
C LEU A 140 -4.62 -10.68 5.81
N PRO A 141 -3.33 -10.30 5.80
CA PRO A 141 -2.47 -10.53 4.66
C PRO A 141 -2.24 -12.04 4.48
N PRO A 142 -1.95 -12.53 3.26
CA PRO A 142 -1.87 -13.97 2.97
C PRO A 142 -0.76 -14.71 3.75
N GLN A 143 0.21 -13.97 4.29
CA GLN A 143 1.29 -14.47 5.13
C GLN A 143 0.88 -14.66 6.60
N ILE A 144 -0.34 -14.27 7.00
CA ILE A 144 -0.88 -14.50 8.34
C ILE A 144 -2.08 -15.44 8.24
N GLU A 145 -2.02 -16.56 8.95
CA GLU A 145 -3.07 -17.57 8.98
C GLU A 145 -3.92 -17.46 10.25
N LEU A 146 -5.24 -17.51 10.13
CA LEU A 146 -6.15 -17.65 11.26
C LEU A 146 -6.26 -19.13 11.67
N ILE A 147 -5.61 -19.51 12.77
CA ILE A 147 -5.61 -20.89 13.28
C ILE A 147 -6.67 -21.13 14.37
N GLY A 148 -7.13 -20.08 15.06
CA GLY A 148 -8.12 -20.20 16.14
C GLY A 148 -9.00 -18.96 16.25
N LEU A 149 -10.29 -19.20 16.54
CA LEU A 149 -11.28 -18.15 16.75
C LEU A 149 -12.28 -18.65 17.81
N LYS A 150 -12.41 -17.90 18.91
CA LYS A 150 -13.30 -18.27 20.03
C LYS A 150 -14.08 -17.06 20.52
N PRO A 151 -15.42 -17.08 20.51
CA PRO A 151 -16.21 -15.98 21.06
C PRO A 151 -16.04 -15.91 22.59
N LEU A 152 -15.85 -14.71 23.11
CA LEU A 152 -15.63 -14.42 24.53
C LEU A 152 -16.82 -13.71 25.17
N ARG A 153 -17.42 -12.76 24.46
CA ARG A 153 -18.53 -11.93 24.93
C ARG A 153 -19.40 -11.50 23.76
N MET A 154 -20.70 -11.39 23.98
CA MET A 154 -21.66 -10.86 23.01
C MET A 154 -22.45 -9.72 23.63
N LEU A 155 -22.57 -8.60 22.90
CA LEU A 155 -23.36 -7.44 23.29
C LEU A 155 -24.42 -7.20 22.22
N GLN A 156 -25.68 -7.12 22.64
CA GLN A 156 -26.79 -6.83 21.75
C GLN A 156 -27.14 -5.34 21.85
N ASN A 157 -27.09 -4.66 20.70
CA ASN A 157 -27.40 -3.24 20.56
C ASN A 157 -28.66 -3.09 19.68
N GLU A 158 -29.22 -1.87 19.64
CA GLU A 158 -30.38 -1.57 18.78
C GLU A 158 -30.08 -1.84 17.29
N ASP A 159 -28.85 -1.56 16.87
CA ASP A 159 -28.43 -1.70 15.47
C ASP A 159 -27.88 -3.09 15.10
N GLY A 160 -27.82 -4.05 16.02
CA GLY A 160 -27.27 -5.39 15.76
C GLY A 160 -26.53 -6.01 16.94
N VAL A 161 -25.61 -6.93 16.64
CA VAL A 161 -24.85 -7.68 17.64
C VAL A 161 -23.36 -7.39 17.51
N ALA A 162 -22.71 -7.03 18.61
CA ALA A 162 -21.26 -6.96 18.72
C ALA A 162 -20.73 -8.23 19.39
N VAL A 163 -19.61 -8.77 18.90
CA VAL A 163 -19.01 -9.99 19.46
C VAL A 163 -17.51 -9.80 19.63
N ASP A 164 -17.03 -10.01 20.85
CA ASP A 164 -15.61 -10.05 21.16
C ASP A 164 -15.10 -11.48 21.00
N TYR A 165 -13.98 -11.63 20.29
CA TYR A 165 -13.33 -12.91 20.03
C TYR A 165 -11.90 -12.92 20.60
N GLU A 166 -11.49 -14.09 21.06
CA GLU A 166 -10.09 -14.49 21.14
C GLU A 166 -9.69 -15.04 19.78
N ILE A 167 -8.64 -14.48 19.19
CA ILE A 167 -8.07 -14.93 17.93
C ILE A 167 -6.67 -15.49 18.15
N ARG A 168 -6.34 -16.51 17.36
CA ARG A 168 -4.99 -17.07 17.27
C ARG A 168 -4.56 -17.02 15.82
N LEU A 169 -3.47 -16.30 15.57
CA LEU A 169 -2.90 -16.08 14.25
C LEU A 169 -1.53 -16.75 14.18
N LYS A 170 -1.14 -17.28 13.03
CA LYS A 170 0.20 -17.82 12.80
C LYS A 170 0.85 -17.09 11.63
N ALA A 171 2.06 -16.57 11.85
CA ALA A 171 2.85 -15.99 10.77
C ALA A 171 3.49 -17.09 9.92
N LYS A 172 3.28 -17.07 8.61
CA LYS A 172 3.93 -17.96 7.64
C LYS A 172 5.32 -17.47 7.25
N GLU A 173 5.52 -16.15 7.29
CA GLU A 173 6.77 -15.47 6.93
C GLU A 173 7.16 -14.47 8.02
N ASP A 174 8.40 -13.98 7.96
CA ASP A 174 8.83 -12.85 8.78
C ASP A 174 8.02 -11.60 8.38
N MET A 175 7.33 -11.01 9.35
CA MET A 175 6.74 -9.68 9.21
C MET A 175 7.72 -8.65 9.74
N LEU A 176 8.06 -7.71 8.87
CA LEU A 176 8.94 -6.59 9.16
C LEU A 176 8.14 -5.31 9.25
N LEU A 177 8.55 -4.45 10.17
CA LEU A 177 8.15 -3.07 10.21
C LEU A 177 9.13 -2.26 9.35
N ALA A 178 8.67 -1.83 8.18
CA ALA A 178 9.49 -1.14 7.18
C ALA A 178 9.16 0.36 7.14
N PRO A 179 10.13 1.25 7.40
CA PRO A 179 9.95 2.69 7.24
C PRO A 179 9.58 3.06 5.81
N VAL A 180 8.64 3.98 5.66
CA VAL A 180 8.28 4.57 4.37
C VAL A 180 8.99 5.90 4.23
N VAL A 181 9.94 5.97 3.30
CA VAL A 181 10.80 7.13 3.09
C VAL A 181 10.63 7.67 1.67
N PRO A 182 10.87 8.97 1.42
CA PRO A 182 11.10 9.45 0.06
C PRO A 182 12.23 8.65 -0.59
N VAL A 183 12.11 8.39 -1.89
CA VAL A 183 13.18 7.72 -2.64
C VAL A 183 14.49 8.51 -2.49
N ALA A 184 15.55 7.82 -2.09
CA ALA A 184 16.86 8.44 -1.97
C ALA A 184 17.35 8.85 -3.36
N ILE A 185 17.83 10.09 -3.48
CA ILE A 185 18.39 10.63 -4.71
C ILE A 185 19.82 10.09 -4.83
N PRO A 186 20.15 9.24 -5.83
CA PRO A 186 21.52 8.76 -5.99
C PRO A 186 22.48 9.93 -6.27
N THR A 187 23.72 9.83 -5.81
CA THR A 187 24.72 10.83 -6.17
C THR A 187 25.06 10.73 -7.66
N GLY A 188 25.24 11.87 -8.33
CA GLY A 188 25.65 11.91 -9.74
C GLY A 188 24.51 11.79 -10.76
N ILE A 189 23.25 11.71 -10.35
CA ILE A 189 22.13 11.79 -11.31
C ILE A 189 21.83 13.23 -11.73
N SER A 190 21.44 13.38 -13.00
CA SER A 190 20.99 14.63 -13.64
C SER A 190 19.93 15.37 -12.82
N ALA A 191 19.93 16.70 -12.80
CA ALA A 191 18.92 17.50 -12.09
C ALA A 191 17.51 17.20 -12.59
N THR A 192 17.39 16.89 -13.89
CA THR A 192 16.16 16.43 -14.53
C THR A 192 15.67 15.12 -13.91
N HIS A 193 16.52 14.11 -13.77
CA HIS A 193 16.16 12.85 -13.11
C HIS A 193 15.72 13.11 -11.66
N GLN A 194 16.43 13.95 -10.90
CA GLN A 194 16.04 14.31 -9.54
C GLN A 194 14.63 14.90 -9.45
N ARG A 195 14.23 15.73 -10.42
CA ARG A 195 12.88 16.31 -10.51
C ARG A 195 11.80 15.28 -10.81
N LEU A 196 12.14 14.21 -11.53
CA LEU A 196 11.19 13.16 -11.94
C LEU A 196 10.97 12.09 -10.88
N LEU A 197 11.98 11.78 -10.06
CA LEU A 197 11.92 10.74 -9.02
C LEU A 197 10.66 10.79 -8.13
N PRO A 198 10.22 11.96 -7.63
CA PRO A 198 9.02 12.03 -6.79
C PRO A 198 7.70 11.65 -7.50
N ARG A 199 7.70 11.57 -8.83
CA ARG A 199 6.51 11.22 -9.63
C ARG A 199 6.42 9.74 -9.96
N ILE A 200 7.48 8.97 -9.73
CA ILE A 200 7.52 7.54 -10.07
C ILE A 200 6.73 6.73 -9.03
N VAL A 201 5.93 5.79 -9.50
CA VAL A 201 5.25 4.81 -8.65
C VAL A 201 6.17 3.60 -8.44
N PHE A 202 6.85 3.55 -7.31
CA PHE A 202 7.74 2.42 -6.98
C PHE A 202 7.00 1.22 -6.37
N ALA A 203 5.86 1.46 -5.70
CA ALA A 203 5.01 0.43 -5.13
C ALA A 203 3.54 0.83 -5.23
N TYR A 204 2.66 -0.13 -5.58
CA TYR A 204 1.23 0.11 -5.82
C TYR A 204 0.43 0.41 -4.54
N ASP A 205 1.01 0.21 -3.37
CA ASP A 205 0.42 0.50 -2.07
C ASP A 205 1.02 1.75 -1.42
N LEU A 206 1.93 2.45 -2.10
CA LEU A 206 2.56 3.67 -1.61
C LEU A 206 2.24 4.89 -2.51
N PRO A 207 2.27 6.11 -1.94
CA PRO A 207 2.25 7.33 -2.75
C PRO A 207 3.43 7.38 -3.74
N PRO A 208 3.28 8.09 -4.88
CA PRO A 208 4.39 8.35 -5.79
C PRO A 208 5.61 8.93 -5.07
N GLY A 209 6.81 8.50 -5.48
CA GLY A 209 8.08 8.94 -4.91
C GLY A 209 8.41 8.37 -3.52
N LYS A 210 7.57 7.50 -2.95
CA LYS A 210 7.83 6.83 -1.67
C LYS A 210 8.27 5.38 -1.89
N VAL A 211 9.14 4.91 -1.00
CA VAL A 211 9.68 3.54 -1.02
C VAL A 211 9.76 2.99 0.41
N PHE A 212 9.78 1.66 0.54
CA PHE A 212 10.14 1.01 1.79
C PHE A 212 11.66 1.02 1.96
N ASP A 213 12.15 1.46 3.12
CA ASP A 213 13.56 1.33 3.47
C ASP A 213 13.82 -0.07 4.05
N LEU A 214 14.22 -1.01 3.19
CA LEU A 214 14.54 -2.38 3.58
C LEU A 214 15.76 -2.44 4.52
N ALA A 215 16.72 -1.52 4.41
CA ALA A 215 17.91 -1.52 5.25
C ALA A 215 17.57 -1.16 6.71
N GLN A 216 16.52 -0.35 6.91
CA GLN A 216 16.00 0.01 8.23
C GLN A 216 14.80 -0.85 8.68
N ALA A 217 14.36 -1.79 7.86
CA ALA A 217 13.25 -2.67 8.21
C ALA A 217 13.63 -3.60 9.37
N ARG A 218 12.73 -3.75 10.34
CA ARG A 218 12.95 -4.58 11.53
C ARG A 218 11.95 -5.71 11.60
N THR A 219 12.42 -6.95 11.80
CA THR A 219 11.53 -8.08 12.06
C THR A 219 10.78 -7.88 13.38
N VAL A 220 9.46 -7.85 13.33
CA VAL A 220 8.59 -7.73 14.51
C VAL A 220 7.78 -8.99 14.80
N ILE A 221 7.52 -9.81 13.77
CA ILE A 221 6.90 -11.14 13.93
C ILE A 221 7.73 -12.13 13.13
N PRO A 222 8.58 -12.95 13.79
CA PRO A 222 9.29 -14.02 13.11
C PRO A 222 8.33 -15.04 12.50
N ALA A 223 8.72 -15.66 11.39
CA ALA A 223 7.99 -16.77 10.78
C ALA A 223 7.72 -17.89 11.80
N GLY A 224 6.55 -18.51 11.72
CA GLY A 224 6.08 -19.55 12.64
C GLY A 224 5.54 -19.05 13.97
N THR A 225 5.72 -17.76 14.31
CA THR A 225 5.22 -17.19 15.56
C THR A 225 3.70 -17.25 15.60
N THR A 226 3.16 -17.71 16.73
CA THR A 226 1.72 -17.66 17.02
C THR A 226 1.42 -16.42 17.84
N LEU A 227 0.49 -15.61 17.36
CA LEU A 227 0.00 -14.41 18.01
C LEU A 227 -1.38 -14.72 18.59
N GLU A 228 -1.60 -14.36 19.84
CA GLU A 228 -2.90 -14.49 20.50
C GLU A 228 -3.38 -13.13 20.96
N GLY A 229 -4.67 -12.84 20.81
CA GLY A 229 -5.23 -11.56 21.22
C GLY A 229 -6.73 -11.43 21.03
N GLY A 230 -7.26 -10.27 21.38
CA GLY A 230 -8.65 -9.89 21.21
C GLY A 230 -8.93 -9.29 19.83
N TRP A 231 -10.11 -9.58 19.30
CA TRP A 231 -10.65 -8.91 18.11
C TRP A 231 -12.17 -8.80 18.22
N THR A 232 -12.73 -7.64 17.87
CA THR A 232 -14.16 -7.39 18.00
C THR A 232 -14.82 -7.25 16.63
N LEU A 233 -15.82 -8.09 16.38
CA LEU A 233 -16.83 -7.88 15.34
C LEU A 233 -17.84 -6.87 15.90
N ARG A 234 -17.59 -5.58 15.65
CA ARG A 234 -18.32 -4.47 16.27
C ARG A 234 -19.82 -4.48 15.96
N GLN A 235 -20.20 -4.89 14.75
CA GLN A 235 -21.60 -4.94 14.37
C GLN A 235 -21.85 -6.02 13.32
N ALA A 236 -22.70 -6.98 13.67
CA ALA A 236 -23.29 -7.95 12.77
C ALA A 236 -24.82 -7.81 12.80
N VAL A 237 -25.45 -7.88 11.63
CA VAL A 237 -26.90 -7.70 11.47
C VAL A 237 -27.46 -8.89 10.72
N LEU A 238 -28.57 -9.44 11.19
CA LEU A 238 -29.35 -10.45 10.47
C LEU A 238 -30.32 -9.74 9.52
N SER A 239 -30.03 -9.74 8.22
CA SER A 239 -30.89 -9.14 7.20
C SER A 239 -31.42 -10.23 6.27
N SER A 240 -32.74 -10.35 6.17
CA SER A 240 -33.41 -11.35 5.32
C SER A 240 -32.92 -12.79 5.55
N GLY A 241 -32.69 -13.16 6.81
CA GLY A 241 -32.19 -14.48 7.20
C GLY A 241 -30.69 -14.73 6.93
N THR A 242 -29.96 -13.72 6.45
CA THR A 242 -28.50 -13.78 6.23
C THR A 242 -27.78 -12.82 7.15
N TRP A 243 -26.79 -13.33 7.89
CA TRP A 243 -25.92 -12.50 8.71
C TRP A 243 -24.93 -11.72 7.84
N MET A 244 -24.81 -10.42 8.11
CA MET A 244 -23.92 -9.49 7.44
C MET A 244 -23.05 -8.78 8.47
N ALA A 245 -21.75 -8.65 8.19
CA ALA A 245 -20.84 -7.88 9.02
C ALA A 245 -20.86 -6.41 8.56
N ARG A 246 -21.32 -5.51 9.42
CA ARG A 246 -21.40 -4.07 9.13
C ARG A 246 -20.15 -3.32 9.56
N SER A 247 -19.49 -3.75 10.62
CA SER A 247 -18.20 -3.18 11.03
C SER A 247 -17.44 -4.14 11.93
N ALA A 248 -16.10 -4.05 11.88
CA ALA A 248 -15.19 -4.83 12.71
C ALA A 248 -13.90 -4.07 13.00
N ASP A 249 -13.20 -4.42 14.08
CA ASP A 249 -11.92 -3.80 14.44
C ASP A 249 -10.80 -4.15 13.46
N LEU A 250 -9.99 -3.15 13.13
CA LEU A 250 -8.80 -3.33 12.31
C LEU A 250 -7.66 -3.89 13.15
N LEU A 251 -7.04 -4.95 12.66
CA LEU A 251 -5.77 -5.43 13.20
C LEU A 251 -4.63 -4.55 12.68
N PRO A 252 -3.50 -4.40 13.42
CA PRO A 252 -2.38 -3.59 12.95
C PRO A 252 -1.80 -4.05 11.60
N MET A 253 -1.88 -5.35 11.32
CA MET A 253 -1.44 -5.97 10.07
C MET A 253 -2.48 -5.92 8.94
N THR A 254 -3.63 -5.28 9.16
CA THR A 254 -4.69 -5.18 8.14
C THR A 254 -4.22 -4.31 6.97
N ARG A 255 -4.34 -4.83 5.75
CA ARG A 255 -3.91 -4.12 4.53
C ARG A 255 -5.05 -3.32 3.93
N ILE A 256 -5.04 -2.02 4.16
CA ILE A 256 -5.99 -1.08 3.55
C ILE A 256 -5.19 0.01 2.82
N PRO A 257 -5.01 -0.10 1.49
CA PRO A 257 -4.17 0.83 0.73
C PRO A 257 -4.50 2.30 0.97
N ALA A 258 -5.78 2.64 1.15
CA ALA A 258 -6.21 4.00 1.44
C ALA A 258 -5.68 4.52 2.79
N LEU A 259 -5.74 3.72 3.85
CA LEU A 259 -5.24 4.13 5.17
C LEU A 259 -3.71 4.15 5.20
N GLU A 260 -3.09 3.17 4.55
CA GLU A 260 -1.62 3.10 4.41
C GLU A 260 -1.06 4.28 3.64
N ALA A 261 -1.73 4.71 2.55
CA ALA A 261 -1.33 5.88 1.80
C ALA A 261 -1.46 7.18 2.60
N ILE A 262 -2.53 7.34 3.40
CA ILE A 262 -2.67 8.49 4.31
C ILE A 262 -1.54 8.49 5.33
N PHE A 263 -1.27 7.33 5.95
CA PHE A 263 -0.21 7.19 6.94
C PHE A 263 1.19 7.45 6.36
N ALA A 264 1.47 6.95 5.17
CA ALA A 264 2.74 7.16 4.45
C ALA A 264 2.99 8.61 4.03
N ARG A 265 1.94 9.43 3.93
CA ARG A 265 2.03 10.87 3.65
C ARG A 265 2.36 11.67 4.90
N GLU A 266 2.14 11.14 6.10
CA GLU A 266 2.46 11.83 7.33
C GLU A 266 3.96 12.11 7.41
N ALA A 267 4.33 13.39 7.51
CA ALA A 267 5.71 13.81 7.68
C ALA A 267 6.09 13.75 9.16
N THR A 268 6.30 12.54 9.70
CA THR A 268 6.71 12.31 11.09
C THR A 268 8.20 12.03 11.20
N THR A 269 8.77 12.29 12.38
CA THR A 269 10.12 11.81 12.77
C THR A 269 9.97 10.99 14.05
N PRO A 270 10.22 9.67 14.04
CA PRO A 270 10.69 8.86 12.91
C PRO A 270 9.64 8.74 11.77
N PRO A 271 10.07 8.40 10.54
CA PRO A 271 9.16 8.19 9.42
C PRO A 271 8.11 7.11 9.73
N PRO A 272 6.90 7.22 9.14
CA PRO A 272 5.87 6.20 9.32
C PRO A 272 6.38 4.85 8.83
N ALA A 273 6.13 3.79 9.60
CA ALA A 273 6.55 2.44 9.25
C ALA A 273 5.34 1.51 9.13
N LEU A 274 5.34 0.69 8.09
CA LEU A 274 4.25 -0.23 7.77
C LEU A 274 4.70 -1.68 7.92
N LEU A 275 3.77 -2.56 8.31
CA LEU A 275 4.03 -4.00 8.39
C LEU A 275 3.98 -4.63 7.00
N ARG A 276 5.06 -5.31 6.61
CA ARG A 276 5.20 -6.02 5.33
C ARG A 276 5.90 -7.36 5.54
N SER A 277 5.58 -8.36 4.73
CA SER A 277 6.38 -9.60 4.78
C SER A 277 7.75 -9.38 4.14
N ARG A 278 8.74 -10.20 4.51
CA ARG A 278 10.07 -10.15 3.86
C ARG A 278 9.96 -10.31 2.34
N GLY A 279 9.19 -11.28 1.87
CA GLY A 279 8.99 -11.52 0.44
C GLY A 279 8.37 -10.33 -0.28
N GLU A 280 7.44 -9.61 0.37
CA GLU A 280 6.86 -8.39 -0.20
C GLU A 280 7.88 -7.26 -0.35
N LEU A 281 8.75 -7.07 0.65
CA LEU A 281 9.78 -6.03 0.61
C LEU A 281 10.85 -6.33 -0.44
N GLU A 282 11.29 -7.58 -0.56
CA GLU A 282 12.25 -8.01 -1.57
C GLU A 282 11.69 -7.87 -2.99
N ASN A 283 10.43 -8.27 -3.19
CA ASN A 283 9.73 -8.06 -4.46
C ASN A 283 9.52 -6.56 -4.76
N GLY A 284 9.21 -5.75 -3.75
CA GLY A 284 9.10 -4.29 -3.86
C GLY A 284 10.43 -3.64 -4.25
N GLU A 285 11.54 -4.12 -3.68
CA GLU A 285 12.89 -3.66 -4.00
C GLU A 285 13.28 -4.00 -5.46
N ALA A 286 12.94 -5.21 -5.94
CA ALA A 286 13.15 -5.57 -7.34
C ALA A 286 12.33 -4.68 -8.28
N LYS A 287 11.05 -4.41 -7.96
CA LYS A 287 10.19 -3.48 -8.72
C LYS A 287 10.74 -2.06 -8.71
N ARG A 288 11.27 -1.61 -7.57
CA ARG A 288 11.90 -0.29 -7.42
C ARG A 288 13.08 -0.13 -8.38
N ARG A 289 13.97 -1.13 -8.44
CA ARG A 289 15.11 -1.12 -9.37
C ARG A 289 14.67 -1.12 -10.83
N ALA A 290 13.66 -1.93 -11.16
CA ALA A 290 13.10 -1.96 -12.52
C ALA A 290 12.47 -0.62 -12.91
N ALA A 291 11.74 0.04 -12.01
CA ALA A 291 11.17 1.37 -12.26
C ALA A 291 12.25 2.45 -12.44
N ALA A 292 13.30 2.43 -11.62
CA ALA A 292 14.44 3.35 -11.77
C ALA A 292 15.17 3.13 -13.10
N GLN A 293 15.47 1.87 -13.44
CA GLN A 293 16.10 1.52 -14.71
C GLN A 293 15.23 1.93 -15.90
N SER A 294 13.91 1.73 -15.83
CA SER A 294 13.00 2.16 -16.89
C SER A 294 13.02 3.68 -17.10
N LEU A 295 13.17 4.48 -16.05
CA LEU A 295 13.33 5.93 -16.20
C LEU A 295 14.67 6.26 -16.86
N ASP A 296 15.76 5.64 -16.43
CA ASP A 296 17.08 5.84 -17.02
C ASP A 296 17.09 5.48 -18.51
N ASP A 297 16.47 4.37 -18.89
CA ASP A 297 16.34 3.92 -20.28
C ASP A 297 15.54 4.91 -21.12
N ARG A 298 14.42 5.45 -20.59
CA ARG A 298 13.61 6.48 -21.25
C ARG A 298 14.39 7.78 -21.45
N LEU A 299 15.15 8.22 -20.44
CA LEU A 299 16.00 9.41 -20.54
C LEU A 299 17.15 9.21 -21.53
N ALA A 300 17.75 8.02 -21.56
CA ALA A 300 18.77 7.66 -22.54
C ALA A 300 18.20 7.65 -23.97
N ALA A 301 16.98 7.13 -24.16
CA ALA A 301 16.29 7.15 -25.43
C ALA A 301 16.00 8.59 -25.92
N ILE A 302 15.53 9.48 -25.03
CA ILE A 302 15.33 10.90 -25.36
C ILE A 302 16.66 11.55 -25.81
N ARG A 303 17.76 11.31 -25.09
CA ARG A 303 19.08 11.83 -25.48
C ARG A 303 19.54 11.30 -26.84
N ALA A 304 19.28 10.02 -27.13
CA ALA A 304 19.60 9.42 -28.41
C ALA A 304 18.77 10.04 -29.55
N ASP A 305 17.47 10.24 -29.34
CA ASP A 305 16.57 10.88 -30.31
C ASP A 305 17.00 12.33 -30.58
N VAL A 306 17.26 13.11 -29.54
CA VAL A 306 17.76 14.49 -29.65
C VAL A 306 19.08 14.55 -30.43
N LYS A 307 19.98 13.59 -30.21
CA LYS A 307 21.25 13.50 -30.95
C LYS A 307 21.02 13.19 -32.43
N GLN A 308 20.13 12.27 -32.76
CA GLN A 308 19.78 11.92 -34.14
C GLN A 308 19.07 13.09 -34.83
N TYR A 309 18.11 13.73 -34.16
CA TYR A 309 17.42 14.92 -34.65
C TYR A 309 18.40 16.05 -34.98
N ARG A 310 19.37 16.31 -34.09
CA ARG A 310 20.45 17.28 -34.34
C ARG A 310 21.30 16.92 -35.55
N GLN A 311 21.68 15.65 -35.71
CA GLN A 311 22.46 15.19 -36.87
C GLN A 311 21.70 15.41 -38.19
N ASN A 312 20.39 15.15 -38.19
CA ASN A 312 19.53 15.35 -39.36
C ASN A 312 19.43 16.83 -39.75
N LEU A 313 19.25 17.73 -38.76
CA LEU A 313 19.22 19.17 -39.03
C LEU A 313 20.59 19.71 -39.49
N MET A 314 21.68 19.23 -38.90
CA MET A 314 23.04 19.65 -39.27
C MET A 314 23.45 19.17 -40.67
N ALA A 315 22.92 18.03 -41.15
CA ALA A 315 23.17 17.54 -42.51
C ALA A 315 22.65 18.51 -43.59
N GLY A 316 21.65 19.35 -43.26
CA GLY A 316 21.14 20.39 -44.14
C GLY A 316 21.98 21.68 -44.16
N ILE A 317 22.92 21.86 -43.23
CA ILE A 317 23.81 23.02 -43.22
C ILE A 317 24.99 22.74 -44.15
N PRO A 318 25.33 23.66 -45.08
CA PRO A 318 26.49 23.52 -45.95
C PRO A 318 27.75 23.19 -45.14
N ALA A 319 28.45 22.11 -45.51
CA ALA A 319 29.72 21.77 -44.91
C ALA A 319 30.68 22.94 -45.11
N ALA A 320 31.41 23.36 -44.07
CA ALA A 320 32.51 24.30 -44.28
C ALA A 320 33.45 23.70 -45.31
N MET A 321 33.81 24.49 -46.33
CA MET A 321 34.80 24.09 -47.31
C MET A 321 36.02 23.55 -46.55
N LYS A 322 36.23 22.23 -46.66
CA LYS A 322 37.51 21.62 -46.28
C LYS A 322 38.53 22.29 -47.19
N ASN A 323 39.29 23.25 -46.66
CA ASN A 323 40.51 23.68 -47.30
C ASN A 323 41.36 22.41 -47.44
N LYS A 324 41.34 21.85 -48.65
CA LYS A 324 42.18 20.74 -49.05
C LYS A 324 43.58 21.31 -48.99
N GLY A 325 44.25 21.08 -47.86
CA GLY A 325 45.63 21.49 -47.66
C GLY A 325 46.42 21.00 -48.86
N PHE A 326 46.92 21.94 -49.66
CA PHE A 326 47.98 21.65 -50.60
C PHE A 326 49.14 21.10 -49.79
N GLY A 327 49.46 19.83 -50.01
CA GLY A 327 50.73 19.27 -49.56
C GLY A 327 51.85 20.03 -50.26
N ALA A 328 52.61 20.80 -49.50
CA ALA A 328 53.97 21.18 -49.82
C ALA A 328 54.75 21.10 -48.50
N GLY A 329 55.72 20.20 -48.47
CA GLY A 329 56.29 19.67 -47.23
C GLY A 329 57.18 20.63 -46.46
N SER A 330 57.23 20.42 -45.15
CA SER A 330 58.47 20.32 -44.36
C SER A 330 58.06 19.82 -42.98
N GLY A 331 58.73 18.79 -42.47
CA GLY A 331 58.28 18.02 -41.31
C GLY A 331 58.25 18.78 -39.99
N VAL A 332 57.07 19.25 -39.59
CA VAL A 332 56.79 19.68 -38.22
C VAL A 332 55.50 19.01 -37.74
N PRO A 333 55.45 18.41 -36.52
CA PRO A 333 54.32 17.61 -36.08
C PRO A 333 53.01 18.42 -36.01
N THR A 334 51.99 17.80 -36.57
CA THR A 334 50.64 18.29 -36.87
C THR A 334 49.88 18.89 -35.68
N ALA A 335 49.54 20.19 -35.77
CA ALA A 335 48.65 20.91 -34.83
C ALA A 335 47.18 20.45 -34.84
N ALA A 336 46.79 19.55 -35.75
CA ALA A 336 45.44 18.99 -35.83
C ALA A 336 45.08 18.08 -34.63
N GLY A 337 46.07 17.54 -33.90
CA GLY A 337 45.84 16.72 -32.70
C GLY A 337 45.55 17.53 -31.43
N VAL A 338 45.92 18.82 -31.38
CA VAL A 338 45.85 19.64 -30.15
C VAL A 338 44.52 20.39 -30.04
N GLY A 339 43.92 20.82 -31.17
CA GLY A 339 42.67 21.58 -31.17
C GLY A 339 41.42 20.78 -30.78
N ALA A 340 41.37 19.49 -31.13
CA ALA A 340 40.26 18.60 -30.78
C ALA A 340 40.27 18.19 -29.30
N VAL A 341 41.47 18.05 -28.70
CA VAL A 341 41.63 17.69 -27.29
C VAL A 341 41.40 18.91 -26.37
N GLY A 342 41.82 20.11 -26.78
CA GLY A 342 41.62 21.34 -26.02
C GLY A 342 40.17 21.84 -25.97
N GLY A 343 39.44 21.82 -27.11
CA GLY A 343 38.07 22.36 -27.18
C GLY A 343 37.03 21.55 -26.41
N ALA A 344 37.18 20.22 -26.39
CA ALA A 344 36.32 19.34 -25.60
C ALA A 344 36.50 19.56 -24.08
N ALA A 345 37.74 19.76 -23.62
CA ALA A 345 38.06 19.99 -22.21
C ALA A 345 37.57 21.37 -21.70
N THR A 346 37.75 22.43 -22.49
CA THR A 346 37.28 23.78 -22.10
C THR A 346 35.75 23.91 -22.16
N GLY A 347 35.12 23.27 -23.15
CA GLY A 347 33.66 23.20 -23.27
C GLY A 347 33.00 22.42 -22.13
N ALA A 348 33.57 21.27 -21.77
CA ALA A 348 33.14 20.49 -20.62
C ALA A 348 33.27 21.29 -19.31
N GLY A 349 34.33 22.09 -19.16
CA GLY A 349 34.56 22.95 -17.99
C GLY A 349 33.53 24.07 -17.83
N ILE A 350 33.21 24.80 -18.91
CA ILE A 350 32.22 25.91 -18.85
C ILE A 350 30.80 25.35 -18.69
N GLY A 351 30.49 24.24 -19.37
CA GLY A 351 29.22 23.53 -19.21
C GLY A 351 29.00 22.98 -17.80
N ALA A 352 30.05 22.43 -17.19
CA ALA A 352 30.00 21.90 -15.82
C ALA A 352 29.75 22.99 -14.76
N MET A 353 30.27 24.21 -14.97
CA MET A 353 30.09 25.32 -14.03
C MET A 353 28.72 26.00 -14.12
N ALA A 354 28.07 26.00 -15.29
CA ALA A 354 26.80 26.70 -15.49
C ALA A 354 25.56 25.81 -15.34
N GLY A 355 25.66 24.49 -15.48
CA GLY A 355 24.51 23.57 -15.50
C GLY A 355 24.66 22.27 -14.70
N GLY A 356 25.74 22.10 -13.93
CA GLY A 356 26.06 20.83 -13.29
C GLY A 356 26.40 19.73 -14.31
N GLY A 357 26.34 18.46 -13.91
CA GLY A 357 26.76 17.31 -14.74
C GLY A 357 26.08 17.21 -16.12
N ASP A 358 24.84 17.70 -16.25
CA ASP A 358 24.14 17.76 -17.54
C ASP A 358 24.63 18.90 -18.43
N GLY A 359 25.00 20.04 -17.82
CA GLY A 359 25.63 21.15 -18.51
C GLY A 359 27.00 20.77 -19.07
N ALA A 360 27.73 19.86 -18.42
CA ALA A 360 29.03 19.37 -18.90
C ALA A 360 28.93 18.61 -20.24
N ALA A 361 27.87 17.82 -20.44
CA ALA A 361 27.64 17.11 -21.71
C ALA A 361 27.25 18.08 -22.85
N ILE A 362 26.41 19.07 -22.53
CA ILE A 362 26.02 20.13 -23.47
C ILE A 362 27.23 21.03 -23.82
N GLY A 363 28.04 21.37 -22.82
CA GLY A 363 29.26 22.17 -22.97
C GLY A 363 30.39 21.45 -23.69
N ALA A 364 30.59 20.15 -23.44
CA ALA A 364 31.58 19.34 -24.16
C ALA A 364 31.24 19.24 -25.65
N GLY A 365 29.95 19.06 -26.00
CA GLY A 365 29.48 19.04 -27.38
C GLY A 365 29.61 20.40 -28.09
N ALA A 366 29.39 21.51 -27.38
CA ALA A 366 29.54 22.86 -27.94
C ALA A 366 31.01 23.31 -28.07
N GLY A 367 31.85 23.00 -27.08
CA GLY A 367 33.26 23.43 -27.06
C GLY A 367 34.16 22.65 -28.01
N ALA A 368 33.90 21.36 -28.23
CA ALA A 368 34.64 20.56 -29.21
C ALA A 368 34.47 21.10 -30.64
N LEU A 369 33.27 21.59 -30.98
CA LEU A 369 32.97 22.17 -32.30
C LEU A 369 33.48 23.62 -32.44
N ALA A 370 33.42 24.43 -31.38
CA ALA A 370 34.00 25.77 -31.37
C ALA A 370 35.53 25.74 -31.50
N GLY A 371 36.20 24.81 -30.81
CA GLY A 371 37.66 24.62 -30.91
C GLY A 371 38.13 24.16 -32.29
N MET A 372 37.33 23.32 -32.97
CA MET A 372 37.60 22.91 -34.35
C MET A 372 37.47 24.04 -35.39
N LEU A 373 36.69 25.09 -35.09
CA LEU A 373 36.49 26.23 -36.01
C LEU A 373 37.64 27.25 -35.96
N VAL A 374 38.49 27.21 -34.93
CA VAL A 374 39.55 28.21 -34.68
C VAL A 374 40.94 27.74 -35.10
N GLY A 375 41.18 26.42 -35.23
CA GLY A 375 42.51 25.84 -35.40
C GLY A 375 43.18 25.90 -36.79
N ALA A 376 42.68 26.69 -37.75
CA ALA A 376 43.29 26.79 -39.08
C ALA A 376 43.35 28.24 -39.55
N LEU A 377 44.43 28.94 -39.20
CA LEU A 377 44.70 30.30 -39.64
C LEU A 377 46.17 30.46 -40.00
N VAL A 378 46.48 30.45 -41.31
CA VAL A 378 47.54 31.25 -41.93
C VAL A 378 47.13 31.64 -43.38
N ALA A 379 47.17 32.96 -43.65
CA ALA A 379 47.35 33.73 -44.90
C ALA A 379 46.22 33.92 -45.96
N HIS A 380 45.61 35.13 -46.01
CA HIS A 380 45.70 36.19 -47.06
C HIS A 380 44.46 37.13 -47.06
N HIS A 381 44.69 38.46 -47.11
CA HIS A 381 43.74 39.54 -46.74
C HIS A 381 42.53 39.82 -47.66
N GLU A 382 42.40 39.24 -48.85
CA GLU A 382 41.21 39.44 -49.71
C GLU A 382 40.16 38.33 -49.60
N HIS A 383 40.54 37.16 -49.09
CA HIS A 383 39.61 36.09 -48.77
C HIS A 383 38.95 36.26 -47.39
N GLU A 384 39.47 37.15 -46.52
CA GLU A 384 38.97 37.36 -45.16
C GLU A 384 37.50 37.78 -45.12
N LYS A 385 37.09 38.78 -45.93
CA LYS A 385 35.72 39.31 -45.85
C LYS A 385 34.65 38.29 -46.29
N LYS A 386 34.93 37.48 -47.32
CA LYS A 386 34.00 36.43 -47.78
C LYS A 386 33.94 35.26 -46.80
N VAL A 387 35.09 34.85 -46.27
CA VAL A 387 35.18 33.78 -45.27
C VAL A 387 34.52 34.20 -43.95
N GLU A 388 34.63 35.47 -43.56
CA GLU A 388 34.01 36.00 -42.34
C GLU A 388 32.49 36.09 -42.47
N GLN A 389 31.97 36.52 -43.63
CA GLN A 389 30.53 36.52 -43.93
C GLN A 389 29.95 35.08 -43.93
N GLU A 390 30.65 34.13 -44.55
CA GLU A 390 30.23 32.72 -44.57
C GLU A 390 30.26 32.10 -43.16
N LYS A 391 31.27 32.43 -42.35
CA LYS A 391 31.35 32.03 -40.93
C LYS A 391 30.21 32.63 -40.11
N ALA A 392 29.85 33.89 -40.32
CA ALA A 392 28.74 34.54 -39.62
C ALA A 392 27.40 33.90 -39.98
N ALA A 393 27.14 33.67 -41.27
CA ALA A 393 25.93 32.98 -41.74
C ALA A 393 25.83 31.56 -41.17
N ARG A 394 26.94 30.81 -41.13
CA ARG A 394 26.98 29.47 -40.56
C ARG A 394 26.75 29.46 -39.04
N ARG A 395 27.31 30.43 -38.31
CA ARG A 395 27.05 30.59 -36.87
C ARG A 395 25.57 30.83 -36.60
N GLN A 396 24.92 31.66 -37.43
CA GLN A 396 23.47 31.89 -37.32
C GLN A 396 22.67 30.62 -37.62
N ALA A 397 23.03 29.87 -38.67
CA ALA A 397 22.38 28.60 -39.01
C ALA A 397 22.54 27.55 -37.90
N VAL A 398 23.74 27.39 -37.34
CA VAL A 398 24.00 26.48 -36.21
C VAL A 398 23.19 26.92 -34.99
N ALA A 399 23.18 28.22 -34.66
CA ALA A 399 22.40 28.73 -33.53
C ALA A 399 20.89 28.50 -33.70
N ALA A 400 20.36 28.57 -34.94
CA ALA A 400 18.98 28.23 -35.24
C ALA A 400 18.71 26.74 -35.00
N VAL A 401 19.59 25.85 -35.49
CA VAL A 401 19.48 24.41 -35.23
C VAL A 401 19.56 24.08 -33.75
N GLU A 402 20.47 24.69 -32.98
CA GLU A 402 20.54 24.44 -31.53
C GLU A 402 19.26 24.86 -30.79
N ARG A 403 18.60 25.94 -31.22
CA ARG A 403 17.30 26.33 -30.67
C ARG A 403 16.24 25.27 -30.97
N GLU A 404 16.15 24.81 -32.22
CA GLU A 404 15.20 23.76 -32.61
C GLU A 404 15.45 22.43 -31.88
N VAL A 405 16.71 22.05 -31.68
CA VAL A 405 17.10 20.85 -30.92
C VAL A 405 16.71 21.01 -29.45
N SER A 406 16.97 22.16 -28.84
CA SER A 406 16.59 22.43 -27.45
C SER A 406 15.07 22.43 -27.26
N ASP A 407 14.32 22.99 -28.21
CA ASP A 407 12.86 22.97 -28.18
C ASP A 407 12.32 21.55 -28.38
N HIS A 408 12.95 20.74 -29.23
CA HIS A 408 12.61 19.33 -29.40
C HIS A 408 12.84 18.51 -28.13
N GLU A 409 14.01 18.64 -27.49
CA GLU A 409 14.31 18.02 -26.20
C GLU A 409 13.28 18.43 -25.13
N ARG A 410 12.97 19.73 -25.02
CA ARG A 410 11.95 20.24 -24.09
C ARG A 410 10.56 19.68 -24.36
N ARG A 411 10.21 19.36 -25.61
CA ARG A 411 8.93 18.70 -25.92
C ARG A 411 8.91 17.26 -25.40
N LEU A 412 9.92 16.46 -25.74
CA LEU A 412 10.03 15.07 -25.27
C LEU A 412 10.07 14.98 -23.74
N MET A 413 10.81 15.88 -23.09
CA MET A 413 10.88 15.94 -21.64
C MET A 413 9.54 16.30 -20.99
N ARG A 414 8.79 17.24 -21.58
CA ARG A 414 7.44 17.58 -21.11
C ARG A 414 6.47 16.42 -21.30
N GLU A 415 6.59 15.66 -22.38
CA GLU A 415 5.77 14.48 -22.62
C GLU A 415 6.01 13.40 -21.56
N LEU A 416 7.27 13.07 -21.29
CA LEU A 416 7.64 12.15 -20.21
C LEU A 416 7.14 12.63 -18.85
N GLU A 417 7.28 13.92 -18.56
CA GLU A 417 6.78 14.53 -17.32
C GLU A 417 5.27 14.42 -17.15
N ASN A 418 4.53 14.61 -18.25
CA ASN A 418 3.08 14.51 -18.28
C ASN A 418 2.63 13.06 -18.10
N GLU A 419 3.31 12.10 -18.72
CA GLU A 419 3.04 10.67 -18.55
C GLU A 419 3.22 10.25 -17.09
N LEU A 420 4.40 10.55 -16.50
CA LEU A 420 4.67 10.25 -15.09
C LEU A 420 3.70 10.96 -14.14
N HIS A 421 3.28 12.19 -14.47
CA HIS A 421 2.28 12.90 -13.69
C HIS A 421 0.90 12.22 -13.78
N GLN A 422 0.48 11.79 -14.96
CA GLN A 422 -0.78 11.05 -15.13
C GLN A 422 -0.77 9.73 -14.37
N GLU A 423 0.34 8.98 -14.42
CA GLU A 423 0.51 7.74 -13.65
C GLU A 423 0.45 8.01 -12.15
N ALA A 424 1.16 9.03 -11.67
CA ALA A 424 1.12 9.47 -10.27
C ALA A 424 -0.31 9.79 -9.84
N THR A 425 -1.05 10.61 -10.60
CA THR A 425 -2.45 10.97 -10.27
C THR A 425 -3.39 9.75 -10.32
N ARG A 426 -3.21 8.84 -11.28
CA ARG A 426 -3.98 7.58 -11.33
C ARG A 426 -3.74 6.75 -10.08
N GLN A 427 -2.48 6.62 -9.68
CA GLN A 427 -2.09 5.91 -8.47
C GLN A 427 -2.69 6.56 -7.22
N GLU A 428 -2.58 7.88 -7.09
CA GLU A 428 -3.20 8.61 -5.97
C GLU A 428 -4.72 8.42 -5.93
N SER A 429 -5.40 8.45 -7.07
CA SER A 429 -6.84 8.23 -7.13
C SER A 429 -7.23 6.79 -6.75
N THR A 430 -6.37 5.82 -7.08
CA THR A 430 -6.55 4.41 -6.71
C THR A 430 -6.38 4.21 -5.22
N LEU A 431 -5.36 4.85 -4.63
CA LEU A 431 -5.13 4.83 -3.18
C LEU A 431 -6.22 5.58 -2.42
N ALA A 432 -6.72 6.71 -2.94
CA ALA A 432 -7.76 7.49 -2.27
C ALA A 432 -9.13 6.80 -2.26
N ARG A 433 -9.39 5.92 -3.24
CA ARG A 433 -10.62 5.13 -3.26
C ARG A 433 -10.50 4.01 -2.22
N PRO A 434 -11.40 3.92 -1.24
CA PRO A 434 -11.49 2.74 -0.40
C PRO A 434 -11.94 1.58 -1.28
N SER A 435 -11.00 0.85 -1.89
CA SER A 435 -11.30 -0.23 -2.82
C SER A 435 -12.27 -1.20 -2.17
N ALA A 436 -13.42 -1.45 -2.79
CA ALA A 436 -14.19 -2.64 -2.50
C ALA A 436 -13.25 -3.82 -2.75
N THR A 437 -12.83 -4.50 -1.68
CA THR A 437 -11.97 -5.68 -1.80
C THR A 437 -12.70 -6.69 -2.69
N PRO A 438 -12.05 -7.22 -3.75
CA PRO A 438 -12.69 -8.18 -4.65
C PRO A 438 -13.12 -9.46 -3.95
#